data_AF-A0A348MTC8-F1
#
_entry.id   AF-A0A348MTC8-F1
#
_cell.length_a   1.000
_cell.length_b   1.000
_cell.length_c   1.000
_cell.angle_alpha   90.00
_cell.angle_beta   90.00
_cell.angle_gamma   90.00
#
_symmetry.space_group_name_H-M   'P 1'
#
loop_
_entity.id
_entity.type
_entity.pdbx_description
1 polymer ?
#
loop_
_entity_poly.entity_id
_entity_poly.type
_entity_poly.pdbx_seq_one_letter_code
_entity_poly.pdbx_strand_id
1 'polypeptide(L)'
;MEAHYQTAPDDLQRLLDAPDMQCGIYMFNEILIGCVWIVQEGNINDQDLQQHIAQGSRRVNGHLSVQQLAYTYGNTALLKHNIWRINRIAVLPEYQDRGFGTTILSALSEQAKLAQIDMITSAFGASKRLLHFWQHNDYEIVKLGQKINSVTGLVNAIVLKPVSDKFDLQQIHEWHSIAQQWHSLIAIQSKDHIPIKSQTATDHAKQMLTEFLAGIRSFDYAEMYIYWHIQT
;
A
#
# COMPACT_ATOMS: atom_id res chain seq x y z
N MET A 1 -7.07 11.75 22.90
CA MET A 1 -5.81 11.13 22.45
C MET A 1 -5.45 11.87 21.17
N GLU A 2 -4.46 12.76 21.23
CA GLU A 2 -4.07 13.61 20.10
C GLU A 2 -3.74 12.76 18.87
N ALA A 3 -4.15 13.23 17.69
CA ALA A 3 -3.97 12.53 16.41
C ALA A 3 -2.51 12.59 15.90
N HIS A 4 -1.52 12.56 16.80
CA HIS A 4 -0.12 12.78 16.48
C HIS A 4 0.77 11.78 17.21
N TYR A 5 1.12 10.68 16.53
CA TYR A 5 2.08 9.71 17.08
C TYR A 5 3.55 10.06 16.79
N GLN A 6 3.79 11.07 15.95
CA GLN A 6 5.08 11.78 15.81
C GLN A 6 4.87 12.84 14.73
N THR A 7 4.94 14.11 15.10
CA THR A 7 5.10 15.24 14.17
C THR A 7 6.52 15.75 14.32
N ALA A 8 7.37 15.55 13.31
CA ALA A 8 8.62 16.27 13.23
C ALA A 8 8.33 17.68 12.70
N PRO A 9 9.04 18.74 13.14
CA PRO A 9 8.95 20.07 12.54
C PRO A 9 9.07 20.05 11.00
N ASP A 10 9.86 19.11 10.49
CA ASP A 10 10.06 18.83 9.06
C ASP A 10 8.77 18.47 8.31
N ASP A 11 7.75 17.89 8.96
CA ASP A 11 6.49 17.53 8.31
C ASP A 11 5.72 18.78 7.85
N LEU A 12 5.69 19.83 8.67
CA LEU A 12 5.02 21.09 8.33
C LEU A 12 5.78 21.85 7.25
N GLN A 13 7.11 21.89 7.36
CA GLN A 13 7.96 22.50 6.34
C GLN A 13 7.78 21.80 4.99
N ARG A 14 7.81 20.47 4.96
CA ARG A 14 7.57 19.71 3.74
C ARG A 14 6.17 19.93 3.18
N LEU A 15 5.15 20.07 4.03
CA LEU A 15 3.80 20.37 3.56
C LEU A 15 3.70 21.73 2.86
N LEU A 16 4.48 22.72 3.31
CA LEU A 16 4.47 24.07 2.73
C LEU A 16 5.36 24.18 1.48
N ASP A 17 6.47 23.44 1.45
CA ASP A 17 7.52 23.62 0.43
C ASP A 17 7.46 22.59 -0.72
N ALA A 18 6.87 21.42 -0.49
CA ALA A 18 6.98 20.30 -1.43
C ALA A 18 5.81 20.28 -2.44
N PRO A 19 6.07 20.37 -3.76
CA PRO A 19 5.02 20.48 -4.78
C PRO A 19 4.21 19.20 -4.99
N ASP A 20 4.73 18.07 -4.52
CA ASP A 20 4.09 16.76 -4.53
C ASP A 20 3.14 16.57 -3.34
N MET A 21 2.98 17.56 -2.46
CA MET A 21 2.14 17.47 -1.27
C MET A 21 0.90 18.35 -1.36
N GLN A 22 -0.22 17.80 -0.92
CA GLN A 22 -1.50 18.50 -0.90
C GLN A 22 -2.20 18.28 0.45
N CYS A 23 -2.86 19.32 0.96
CA CYS A 23 -3.68 19.25 2.17
C CYS A 23 -5.11 19.62 1.85
N GLY A 24 -6.04 18.73 2.21
CA GLY A 24 -7.47 19.02 2.24
C GLY A 24 -7.92 19.26 3.68
N ILE A 25 -8.79 20.25 3.88
CA ILE A 25 -9.45 20.52 5.17
C ILE A 25 -10.94 20.22 5.08
N TYR A 26 -11.53 19.84 6.21
CA TYR A 26 -12.96 19.59 6.32
C TYR A 26 -13.57 20.46 7.41
N MET A 27 -14.43 21.37 6.96
CA MET A 27 -15.16 22.29 7.82
C MET A 27 -16.58 21.78 8.04
N PHE A 28 -17.03 21.76 9.29
CA PHE A 28 -18.41 21.44 9.66
C PHE A 28 -18.92 22.51 10.62
N ASN A 29 -20.02 23.17 10.27
CA ASN A 29 -20.56 24.31 11.02
C ASN A 29 -19.49 25.37 11.35
N GLU A 30 -18.71 25.76 10.34
CA GLU A 30 -17.61 26.76 10.45
C GLU A 30 -16.43 26.34 11.37
N ILE A 31 -16.41 25.10 11.84
CA ILE A 31 -15.32 24.55 12.65
C ILE A 31 -14.48 23.60 11.79
N LEU A 32 -13.15 23.73 11.85
CA LEU A 32 -12.23 22.77 11.25
C LEU A 32 -12.23 21.48 12.07
N ILE A 33 -12.84 20.42 11.54
CA ILE A 33 -12.98 19.15 12.28
C ILE A 33 -12.16 18.01 11.69
N GLY A 34 -11.56 18.18 10.51
CA GLY A 34 -10.72 17.15 9.92
C GLY A 34 -9.80 17.66 8.82
N CYS A 35 -8.78 16.86 8.52
CA CYS A 35 -7.85 17.12 7.44
C CYS A 35 -7.35 15.82 6.81
N VAL A 36 -6.87 15.93 5.57
CA VAL A 36 -6.19 14.86 4.86
C VAL A 36 -4.94 15.41 4.18
N TRP A 37 -3.82 14.74 4.39
CA TRP A 37 -2.55 15.06 3.77
C TRP A 37 -2.21 13.98 2.76
N ILE A 38 -2.06 14.39 1.51
CA ILE A 38 -1.79 13.56 0.35
C ILE A 38 -0.38 13.85 -0.16
N VAL A 39 0.28 12.81 -0.65
CA VAL A 39 1.55 12.89 -1.37
C VAL A 39 1.35 12.22 -2.73
N GLN A 40 1.73 12.90 -3.80
CA GLN A 40 1.72 12.34 -5.15
C GLN A 40 2.86 11.32 -5.31
N GLU A 41 2.54 10.14 -5.82
CA GLU A 41 3.49 9.07 -6.06
C GLU A 41 3.37 8.49 -7.48
N GLY A 42 4.41 7.77 -7.94
CA GLY A 42 4.44 7.15 -9.26
C GLY A 42 4.95 8.09 -10.35
N ASN A 43 4.44 7.95 -11.58
CA ASN A 43 4.94 8.61 -12.80
C ASN A 43 6.44 8.40 -13.08
N ILE A 44 7.00 7.27 -12.65
CA ILE A 44 8.40 6.93 -12.91
C ILE A 44 8.47 6.31 -14.30
N ASN A 45 8.93 7.06 -15.30
CA ASN A 45 8.95 6.63 -16.70
C ASN A 45 10.25 5.93 -17.13
N ASP A 46 11.33 6.10 -16.37
CA ASP A 46 12.62 5.45 -16.62
C ASP A 46 12.52 3.94 -16.37
N GLN A 47 12.66 3.15 -17.45
CA GLN A 47 12.51 1.70 -17.43
C GLN A 47 13.61 1.02 -16.61
N ASP A 48 14.85 1.48 -16.70
CA ASP A 48 15.96 0.91 -15.94
C ASP A 48 15.76 1.17 -14.45
N LEU A 49 15.34 2.38 -14.09
CA LEU A 49 15.00 2.71 -12.72
C LEU A 49 13.84 1.86 -12.19
N GLN A 50 12.79 1.66 -13.01
CA GLN A 50 11.67 0.80 -12.63
C GLN A 50 12.13 -0.62 -12.30
N GLN A 51 12.99 -1.20 -13.13
CA GLN A 51 13.53 -2.55 -12.91
C GLN A 51 14.32 -2.64 -11.61
N HIS A 52 15.24 -1.70 -11.37
CA HIS A 52 16.03 -1.70 -10.14
C HIS A 52 15.16 -1.52 -8.88
N ILE A 53 14.07 -0.74 -8.96
CA ILE A 53 13.11 -0.60 -7.86
C ILE A 53 12.36 -1.92 -7.63
N ALA A 54 11.81 -2.54 -8.68
CA ALA A 54 11.04 -3.78 -8.57
C ALA A 54 11.89 -4.98 -8.09
N GLN A 55 13.20 -4.94 -8.33
CA GLN A 55 14.18 -5.91 -7.84
C GLN A 55 14.66 -5.61 -6.42
N GLY A 56 14.47 -4.38 -5.92
CA GLY A 56 14.96 -3.95 -4.61
C GLY A 56 16.43 -3.54 -4.58
N SER A 57 17.09 -3.46 -5.74
CA SER A 57 18.49 -3.01 -5.86
C SER A 57 18.63 -1.48 -5.78
N ARG A 58 17.53 -0.74 -5.96
CA ARG A 58 17.50 0.72 -5.80
C ARG A 58 16.24 1.20 -5.07
N ARG A 59 16.42 2.18 -4.19
CA ARG A 59 15.34 2.91 -3.52
C ARG A 59 15.40 4.38 -3.92
N VAL A 60 14.26 4.96 -4.26
CA VAL A 60 14.15 6.40 -4.57
C VAL A 60 13.57 7.16 -3.39
N ASN A 61 13.86 8.45 -3.31
CA ASN A 61 13.23 9.33 -2.33
C ASN A 61 11.74 9.51 -2.69
N GLY A 62 10.87 9.49 -1.68
CA GLY A 62 9.41 9.53 -1.90
C GLY A 62 8.86 8.17 -2.37
N HIS A 63 7.65 8.18 -2.95
CA HIS A 63 7.07 7.00 -3.62
C HIS A 63 6.93 5.75 -2.73
N LEU A 64 6.63 5.92 -1.44
CA LEU A 64 6.63 4.85 -0.44
C LEU A 64 5.72 3.67 -0.82
N SER A 65 4.47 3.95 -1.17
CA SER A 65 3.49 2.89 -1.40
C SER A 65 3.81 2.14 -2.69
N VAL A 66 4.05 2.88 -3.77
CA VAL A 66 4.23 2.32 -5.11
C VAL A 66 5.54 1.54 -5.23
N GLN A 67 6.65 2.05 -4.69
CA GLN A 67 7.93 1.32 -4.72
C GLN A 67 7.84 0.04 -3.89
N GLN A 68 7.12 0.08 -2.77
CA GLN A 68 6.97 -1.07 -1.90
C GLN A 68 6.11 -2.15 -2.55
N LEU A 69 5.01 -1.78 -3.21
CA LEU A 69 4.17 -2.72 -3.97
C LEU A 69 4.92 -3.28 -5.18
N ALA A 70 5.62 -2.45 -5.96
CA ALA A 70 6.43 -2.86 -7.09
C ALA A 70 7.54 -3.85 -6.68
N TYR A 71 8.23 -3.58 -5.58
CA TYR A 71 9.23 -4.50 -5.03
C TYR A 71 8.60 -5.82 -4.56
N THR A 72 7.47 -5.74 -3.84
CA THR A 72 6.80 -6.91 -3.26
C THR A 72 6.35 -7.89 -4.32
N TYR A 73 5.77 -7.36 -5.39
CA TYR A 73 5.14 -8.14 -6.45
C TYR A 73 5.95 -8.14 -7.73
N GLY A 74 7.21 -7.70 -7.72
CA GLY A 74 8.07 -7.64 -8.92
C GLY A 74 7.44 -6.90 -10.12
N ASN A 75 6.46 -6.01 -9.89
CA ASN A 75 5.65 -5.41 -10.95
C ASN A 75 6.06 -3.95 -11.19
N THR A 76 6.77 -3.73 -12.30
CA THR A 76 7.22 -2.39 -12.72
C THR A 76 6.09 -1.50 -13.24
N ALA A 77 4.97 -2.07 -13.71
CA ALA A 77 3.84 -1.29 -14.22
C ALA A 77 3.24 -0.38 -13.15
N LEU A 78 3.26 -0.81 -11.87
CA LEU A 78 2.80 -0.01 -10.73
C LEU A 78 3.47 1.37 -10.66
N LEU A 79 4.76 1.44 -11.00
CA LEU A 79 5.57 2.67 -10.89
C LEU A 79 5.19 3.75 -11.91
N LYS A 80 4.47 3.38 -12.98
CA LYS A 80 4.06 4.29 -14.05
C LYS A 80 2.76 5.02 -13.74
N HIS A 81 1.95 4.51 -12.81
CA HIS A 81 0.66 5.09 -12.49
C HIS A 81 0.80 6.41 -11.75
N ASN A 82 -0.20 7.26 -11.88
CA ASN A 82 -0.31 8.50 -11.11
C ASN A 82 -1.12 8.23 -9.84
N ILE A 83 -0.49 8.37 -8.67
CA ILE A 83 -1.03 7.86 -7.41
C ILE A 83 -1.12 8.98 -6.38
N TRP A 84 -2.19 8.98 -5.59
CA TRP A 84 -2.27 9.77 -4.37
C TRP A 84 -2.13 8.87 -3.15
N ARG A 85 -1.03 9.04 -2.40
CA ARG A 85 -0.88 8.37 -1.11
C ARG A 85 -1.41 9.28 -0.01
N ILE A 86 -2.42 8.83 0.72
CA ILE A 86 -2.84 9.44 1.98
C ILE A 86 -1.74 9.18 3.01
N ASN A 87 -0.98 10.23 3.31
CA ASN A 87 0.06 10.20 4.33
C ASN A 87 -0.56 10.27 5.73
N ARG A 88 -1.55 11.12 5.90
CA ARG A 88 -2.32 11.25 7.15
C ARG A 88 -3.76 11.62 6.85
N ILE A 89 -4.68 11.09 7.64
CA ILE A 89 -6.07 11.55 7.72
C ILE A 89 -6.40 11.68 9.21
N ALA A 90 -7.01 12.80 9.59
CA ALA A 90 -7.37 13.07 10.96
C ALA A 90 -8.77 13.69 11.03
N VAL A 91 -9.51 13.27 12.05
CA VAL A 91 -10.77 13.88 12.49
C VAL A 91 -10.62 14.17 13.98
N LEU A 92 -11.05 15.35 14.41
CA LEU A 92 -11.03 15.75 15.82
C LEU A 92 -11.69 14.68 16.69
N PRO A 93 -11.12 14.35 17.87
CA PRO A 93 -11.58 13.24 18.70
C PRO A 93 -13.08 13.22 18.98
N GLU A 94 -13.69 14.38 19.28
CA GLU A 94 -15.13 14.47 19.56
C GLU A 94 -16.03 14.19 18.33
N TYR A 95 -15.49 14.27 17.11
CA TYR A 95 -16.17 14.01 15.84
C TYR A 95 -15.81 12.63 15.23
N GLN A 96 -14.95 11.85 15.87
CA GLN A 96 -14.61 10.49 15.40
C GLN A 96 -15.81 9.55 15.47
N ASP A 97 -15.78 8.50 14.64
CA ASP A 97 -16.80 7.44 14.58
C ASP A 97 -18.22 7.93 14.22
N ARG A 98 -18.34 9.13 13.63
CA ARG A 98 -19.59 9.74 13.13
C ARG A 98 -19.67 9.84 11.59
N GLY A 99 -18.77 9.15 10.88
CA GLY A 99 -18.76 9.12 9.41
C GLY A 99 -17.97 10.26 8.73
N PHE A 100 -17.45 11.25 9.46
CA PHE A 100 -16.69 12.35 8.84
C PHE A 100 -15.41 11.90 8.11
N GLY A 101 -14.72 10.88 8.63
CA GLY A 101 -13.57 10.30 7.93
C GLY A 101 -13.96 9.70 6.58
N THR A 102 -15.12 9.04 6.51
CA THR A 102 -15.70 8.53 5.26
C THR A 102 -16.05 9.66 4.31
N THR A 103 -16.69 10.72 4.81
CA THR A 103 -17.00 11.90 3.99
C THR A 103 -15.75 12.53 3.38
N ILE A 104 -14.67 12.65 4.15
CA ILE A 104 -13.38 13.14 3.66
C ILE A 104 -12.82 12.24 2.56
N LEU A 105 -12.84 10.91 2.75
CA LEU A 105 -12.36 9.97 1.74
C LEU A 105 -13.20 9.97 0.46
N SER A 106 -14.53 10.10 0.58
CA SER A 106 -15.41 10.22 -0.58
C SER A 106 -15.13 11.50 -1.38
N ALA A 107 -14.99 12.64 -0.71
CA ALA A 107 -14.62 13.90 -1.36
C ALA A 107 -13.23 13.81 -2.03
N LEU A 108 -12.27 13.17 -1.37
CA LEU A 108 -10.95 12.92 -1.93
C LEU A 108 -11.03 12.05 -3.19
N SER A 109 -11.85 11.01 -3.18
CA SER A 109 -12.04 10.13 -4.34
C SER A 109 -12.61 10.89 -5.54
N GLU A 110 -13.56 11.80 -5.34
CA GLU A 110 -14.10 12.62 -6.43
C GLU A 110 -13.05 13.61 -6.97
N GLN A 111 -12.26 14.24 -6.09
CA GLN A 111 -11.14 15.09 -6.51
C GLN A 111 -10.08 14.31 -7.29
N ALA A 112 -9.78 13.08 -6.87
CA ALA A 112 -8.83 12.22 -7.55
C ALA A 112 -9.29 11.88 -8.99
N LYS A 113 -10.59 11.67 -9.20
CA LYS A 113 -11.16 11.47 -10.56
C LYS A 113 -10.94 12.69 -11.43
N LEU A 114 -11.26 13.88 -10.91
CA LEU A 114 -11.08 15.16 -11.63
C LEU A 114 -9.61 15.42 -11.98
N ALA A 115 -8.70 15.07 -11.07
CA ALA A 115 -7.26 15.19 -11.25
C ALA A 115 -6.63 14.04 -12.07
N GLN A 116 -7.43 13.13 -12.62
CA GLN A 116 -6.98 11.98 -13.41
C GLN A 116 -5.94 11.10 -12.67
N ILE A 117 -6.16 10.92 -11.37
CA ILE A 117 -5.39 10.00 -10.54
C ILE A 117 -5.87 8.57 -10.81
N ASP A 118 -4.93 7.63 -10.92
CA ASP A 118 -5.26 6.24 -11.22
C ASP A 118 -5.74 5.48 -9.98
N MET A 119 -5.14 5.77 -8.82
CA MET A 119 -5.44 5.09 -7.56
C MET A 119 -5.06 5.93 -6.35
N ILE A 120 -5.72 5.65 -5.23
CA ILE A 120 -5.39 6.20 -3.92
C ILE A 120 -4.83 5.07 -3.05
N THR A 121 -3.75 5.35 -2.33
CA THR A 121 -3.13 4.38 -1.40
C THR A 121 -2.97 4.96 0.00
N SER A 122 -2.74 4.10 0.98
CA SER A 122 -2.22 4.52 2.29
C SER A 122 -1.35 3.43 2.88
N ALA A 123 -0.39 3.81 3.73
CA ALA A 123 0.49 2.89 4.45
C ALA A 123 0.49 3.22 5.94
N PHE A 124 0.15 2.25 6.79
CA PHE A 124 -0.08 2.48 8.23
C PHE A 124 0.18 1.22 9.07
N GLY A 125 0.26 1.38 10.40
CA GLY A 125 0.33 0.24 11.33
C GLY A 125 -1.02 -0.48 11.44
N ALA A 126 -1.05 -1.78 11.13
CA ALA A 126 -2.24 -2.59 10.91
C ALA A 126 -3.06 -2.90 12.19
N SER A 127 -3.60 -1.87 12.84
CA SER A 127 -4.55 -2.05 13.94
C SER A 127 -5.94 -2.47 13.41
N LYS A 128 -6.68 -3.27 14.18
CA LYS A 128 -8.06 -3.69 13.81
C LYS A 128 -8.96 -2.50 13.44
N ARG A 129 -8.88 -1.40 14.20
CA ARG A 129 -9.67 -0.18 13.96
C ARG A 129 -9.34 0.45 12.61
N LEU A 130 -8.05 0.59 12.28
CA LEU A 130 -7.65 1.18 11.01
C LEU A 130 -7.98 0.28 9.83
N LEU A 131 -7.72 -1.04 9.93
CA LEU A 131 -8.09 -1.99 8.88
C LEU A 131 -9.59 -1.92 8.56
N HIS A 132 -10.43 -1.96 9.59
CA HIS A 132 -11.88 -1.81 9.43
C HIS A 132 -12.27 -0.47 8.81
N PHE A 133 -11.66 0.64 9.27
CA PHE A 133 -11.92 1.96 8.69
C PHE A 133 -11.65 1.99 7.18
N TRP A 134 -10.50 1.50 6.74
CA TRP A 134 -10.14 1.50 5.32
C TRP A 134 -11.04 0.57 4.50
N GLN A 135 -11.29 -0.65 4.97
CA GLN A 135 -12.16 -1.61 4.30
C GLN A 135 -13.62 -1.11 4.18
N HIS A 136 -14.13 -0.42 5.21
CA HIS A 136 -15.47 0.19 5.18
C HIS A 136 -15.58 1.34 4.15
N ASN A 137 -14.46 1.86 3.67
CA ASN A 137 -14.39 2.92 2.65
C ASN A 137 -13.95 2.39 1.27
N ASP A 138 -14.11 1.08 1.05
CA ASP A 138 -13.74 0.34 -0.18
C ASP A 138 -12.25 0.42 -0.52
N TYR A 139 -11.38 0.59 0.48
CA TYR A 139 -9.95 0.39 0.31
C TYR A 139 -9.60 -1.05 0.63
N GLU A 140 -8.92 -1.69 -0.29
CA GLU A 140 -8.53 -3.07 -0.15
C GLU A 140 -7.14 -3.18 0.43
N ILE A 141 -6.93 -4.16 1.29
CA ILE A 141 -5.61 -4.45 1.85
C ILE A 141 -4.83 -5.19 0.76
N VAL A 142 -3.79 -4.53 0.25
CA VAL A 142 -2.96 -5.06 -0.83
C VAL A 142 -1.56 -5.42 -0.37
N LYS A 143 -1.24 -5.18 0.91
CA LYS A 143 -0.03 -5.70 1.55
C LYS A 143 -0.20 -5.72 3.07
N LEU A 144 0.25 -6.79 3.71
CA LEU A 144 0.51 -6.86 5.14
C LEU A 144 1.98 -7.23 5.34
N GLY A 145 2.67 -6.44 6.14
CA GLY A 145 4.08 -6.64 6.49
C GLY A 145 4.24 -7.84 7.42
N GLN A 146 5.44 -8.41 7.40
CA GLN A 146 5.80 -9.55 8.25
C GLN A 146 6.48 -9.11 9.55
N LYS A 147 7.26 -8.03 9.48
CA LYS A 147 8.00 -7.50 10.62
C LYS A 147 7.10 -6.58 11.45
N ILE A 148 6.95 -6.94 12.72
CA ILE A 148 6.35 -6.07 13.72
C ILE A 148 7.29 -4.87 13.91
N ASN A 149 6.74 -3.67 13.77
CA ASN A 149 7.49 -2.46 14.05
C ASN A 149 7.71 -2.37 15.57
N SER A 150 8.97 -2.24 16.00
CA SER A 150 9.38 -2.22 17.41
C SER A 150 8.79 -1.05 18.21
N VAL A 151 8.39 0.03 17.53
CA VAL A 151 7.77 1.21 18.15
C VAL A 151 6.27 1.04 18.29
N THR A 152 5.59 0.54 17.26
CA THR A 152 4.11 0.47 17.25
C THR A 152 3.55 -0.88 17.71
N GLY A 153 4.36 -1.93 17.74
CA GLY A 153 3.90 -3.30 18.00
C GLY A 153 3.00 -3.86 16.89
N LEU A 154 2.89 -3.18 15.75
CA LEU A 154 2.03 -3.57 14.63
C LEU A 154 2.86 -3.87 13.39
N VAL A 155 2.34 -4.73 12.52
CA VAL A 155 2.84 -4.88 11.16
C VAL A 155 2.37 -3.72 10.29
N ASN A 156 3.12 -3.37 9.25
CA ASN A 156 2.70 -2.32 8.31
C ASN A 156 1.69 -2.89 7.31
N ALA A 157 0.58 -2.21 7.07
CA ALA A 157 -0.34 -2.50 5.97
C ALA A 157 -0.18 -1.46 4.85
N ILE A 158 -0.46 -1.86 3.63
CA ILE A 158 -0.76 -0.94 2.51
C ILE A 158 -2.16 -1.27 2.01
N VAL A 159 -2.96 -0.23 1.85
CA VAL A 159 -4.27 -0.30 1.21
C VAL A 159 -4.29 0.47 -0.09
N LEU A 160 -5.20 0.08 -0.99
CA LEU A 160 -5.34 0.67 -2.32
C LEU A 160 -6.83 0.73 -2.72
N LYS A 161 -7.22 1.83 -3.36
CA LYS A 161 -8.52 2.00 -4.01
C LYS A 161 -8.30 2.58 -5.42
N PRO A 162 -8.66 1.88 -6.50
CA PRO A 162 -8.60 2.44 -7.83
C PRO A 162 -9.60 3.56 -7.98
N VAL A 163 -9.21 4.55 -8.77
CA VAL A 163 -10.03 5.71 -9.10
C VAL A 163 -10.32 5.73 -10.60
N SER A 164 -9.47 5.10 -11.41
CA SER A 164 -9.66 4.93 -12.85
C SER A 164 -9.66 3.46 -13.26
N ASP A 165 -10.25 3.17 -14.43
CA ASP A 165 -10.26 1.83 -15.04
C ASP A 165 -8.90 1.41 -15.63
N LYS A 166 -7.87 2.27 -15.52
CA LYS A 166 -6.52 1.98 -16.04
C LYS A 166 -5.77 0.97 -15.19
N PHE A 167 -6.27 0.64 -14.01
CA PHE A 167 -5.64 -0.28 -13.09
C PHE A 167 -6.58 -1.42 -12.72
N ASP A 168 -6.18 -2.63 -13.07
CA ASP A 168 -6.87 -3.85 -12.68
C ASP A 168 -6.34 -4.36 -11.34
N LEU A 169 -7.18 -4.26 -10.31
CA LEU A 169 -6.90 -4.78 -8.96
C LEU A 169 -6.75 -6.30 -8.93
N GLN A 170 -7.36 -7.02 -9.86
CA GLN A 170 -7.41 -8.48 -9.86
C GLN A 170 -5.99 -9.07 -9.83
N GLN A 171 -5.06 -8.47 -10.57
CA GLN A 171 -3.68 -8.93 -10.60
C GLN A 171 -3.00 -8.79 -9.22
N ILE A 172 -3.25 -7.70 -8.49
CA ILE A 172 -2.76 -7.54 -7.12
C ILE A 172 -3.44 -8.52 -6.17
N HIS A 173 -4.74 -8.79 -6.32
CA HIS A 173 -5.45 -9.77 -5.49
C HIS A 173 -4.84 -11.16 -5.59
N GLU A 174 -4.53 -11.60 -6.79
CA GLU A 174 -3.92 -12.90 -7.02
C GLU A 174 -2.60 -13.02 -6.25
N TRP A 175 -1.69 -12.06 -6.42
CA TRP A 175 -0.40 -12.08 -5.73
C TRP A 175 -0.53 -11.89 -4.21
N HIS A 176 -1.45 -11.03 -3.78
CA HIS A 176 -1.71 -10.82 -2.35
C HIS A 176 -2.27 -12.09 -1.70
N SER A 177 -3.17 -12.82 -2.38
CA SER A 177 -3.75 -14.06 -1.89
C SER A 177 -2.70 -15.15 -1.68
N ILE A 178 -1.75 -15.28 -2.61
CA ILE A 178 -0.61 -16.22 -2.50
C ILE A 178 0.24 -15.85 -1.28
N ALA A 179 0.53 -14.56 -1.09
CA ALA A 179 1.29 -14.08 0.06
C ALA A 179 0.58 -14.39 1.39
N GLN A 180 -0.73 -14.17 1.48
CA GLN A 180 -1.51 -14.43 2.70
C GLN A 180 -1.62 -15.94 3.02
N GLN A 181 -1.79 -16.78 2.00
CA GLN A 181 -1.81 -18.23 2.17
C GLN A 181 -0.46 -18.73 2.69
N TRP A 182 0.65 -18.21 2.13
CA TRP A 182 2.00 -18.50 2.61
C TRP A 182 2.16 -18.11 4.09
N HIS A 183 1.74 -16.91 4.47
CA HIS A 183 1.82 -16.46 5.87
C HIS A 183 0.97 -17.30 6.80
N SER A 184 -0.22 -17.72 6.37
CA SER A 184 -1.07 -18.62 7.15
C SER A 184 -0.40 -19.98 7.37
N LEU A 185 0.32 -20.50 6.37
CA LEU A 185 1.06 -21.76 6.46
C LEU A 185 2.28 -21.68 7.38
N ILE A 186 2.98 -20.55 7.43
CA ILE A 186 4.09 -20.39 8.40
C ILE A 186 3.57 -20.14 9.82
N ALA A 187 2.50 -19.33 9.96
CA ALA A 187 1.98 -18.92 11.26
C ALA A 187 1.20 -20.04 11.97
N ILE A 188 0.52 -20.89 11.21
CA ILE A 188 -0.08 -22.11 11.73
C ILE A 188 0.96 -23.21 11.53
N GLN A 189 1.49 -23.82 12.60
CA GLN A 189 2.18 -25.12 12.53
C GLN A 189 1.17 -26.23 12.15
N SER A 190 0.42 -26.04 11.06
CA SER A 190 -0.61 -26.92 10.56
C SER A 190 0.07 -28.09 9.87
N LYS A 191 -0.15 -29.29 10.39
CA LYS A 191 0.20 -30.55 9.69
C LYS A 191 -0.65 -30.76 8.43
N ASP A 192 -1.70 -29.98 8.23
CA ASP A 192 -2.56 -30.07 7.08
C ASP A 192 -2.10 -29.08 5.99
N HIS A 193 -1.44 -29.66 4.98
CA HIS A 193 -1.03 -28.99 3.75
C HIS A 193 -2.27 -28.59 2.94
N ILE A 194 -2.48 -27.29 2.74
CA ILE A 194 -3.46 -26.80 1.76
C ILE A 194 -2.69 -26.54 0.45
N PRO A 195 -2.92 -27.33 -0.61
CA PRO A 195 -2.23 -27.13 -1.88
C PRO A 195 -2.69 -25.83 -2.55
N ILE A 196 -1.73 -25.01 -2.95
CA ILE A 196 -1.97 -23.75 -3.66
C ILE A 196 -2.30 -24.06 -5.13
N LYS A 197 -3.57 -24.25 -5.45
CA LYS A 197 -4.03 -24.51 -6.83
C LYS A 197 -4.46 -23.21 -7.51
N SER A 198 -3.51 -22.47 -8.07
CA SER A 198 -3.77 -21.43 -9.09
C SER A 198 -2.93 -21.71 -10.33
N GLN A 199 -3.58 -21.88 -11.49
CA GLN A 199 -2.93 -22.18 -12.78
C GLN A 199 -2.47 -20.92 -13.54
N THR A 200 -2.85 -19.71 -13.10
CA THR A 200 -2.46 -18.42 -13.73
C THR A 200 -1.24 -17.77 -13.07
N ALA A 201 -0.92 -18.14 -11.83
CA ALA A 201 0.24 -17.63 -11.07
C ALA A 201 1.62 -18.08 -11.61
N THR A 202 1.63 -18.92 -12.65
CA THR A 202 2.78 -19.73 -13.07
C THR A 202 3.93 -18.91 -13.64
N ASP A 203 3.66 -17.91 -14.49
CA ASP A 203 4.74 -17.19 -15.17
C ASP A 203 5.31 -16.06 -14.31
N HIS A 204 4.47 -15.40 -13.51
CA HIS A 204 4.94 -14.43 -12.53
C HIS A 204 5.78 -15.13 -11.43
N ALA A 205 5.30 -16.26 -10.90
CA ALA A 205 6.06 -17.03 -9.93
C ALA A 205 7.41 -17.52 -10.49
N LYS A 206 7.43 -18.04 -11.74
CA LYS A 206 8.68 -18.41 -12.42
C LYS A 206 9.64 -17.23 -12.56
N GLN A 207 9.14 -16.04 -12.91
CA GLN A 207 9.98 -14.84 -12.99
C GLN A 207 10.61 -14.52 -11.63
N MET A 208 9.80 -14.47 -10.57
CA MET A 208 10.27 -14.17 -9.22
C MET A 208 11.32 -15.19 -8.74
N LEU A 209 11.13 -16.47 -9.08
CA LEU A 209 12.09 -17.55 -8.80
C LEU A 209 13.37 -17.44 -9.61
N THR A 210 13.27 -17.12 -10.91
CA THR A 210 14.43 -16.95 -11.78
C THR A 210 15.31 -15.79 -11.29
N GLU A 211 14.68 -14.68 -10.89
CA GLU A 211 15.39 -13.54 -10.30
C GLU A 211 16.05 -13.88 -8.95
N PHE A 212 15.40 -14.71 -8.13
CA PHE A 212 16.00 -15.21 -6.89
C PHE A 212 17.22 -16.11 -7.15
N LEU A 213 17.11 -17.07 -8.08
CA LEU A 213 18.22 -17.94 -8.47
C LEU A 213 19.38 -17.16 -9.09
N ALA A 214 19.09 -16.03 -9.75
CA ALA A 214 20.09 -15.11 -10.28
C ALA A 214 20.72 -14.19 -9.20
N GLY A 215 20.27 -14.27 -7.93
CA GLY A 215 20.77 -13.44 -6.83
C GLY A 215 20.26 -11.99 -6.84
N ILE A 216 19.26 -11.68 -7.67
CA ILE A 216 18.73 -10.31 -7.85
C ILE A 216 17.65 -10.01 -6.81
N ARG A 217 16.83 -11.01 -6.46
CA ARG A 217 15.71 -10.88 -5.52
C ARG A 217 16.04 -11.48 -4.17
N SER A 218 15.60 -10.84 -3.09
CA SER A 218 15.80 -11.35 -1.74
C SER A 218 14.87 -12.53 -1.41
N PHE A 219 15.30 -13.38 -0.49
CA PHE A 219 14.54 -14.54 -0.04
C PHE A 219 13.15 -14.15 0.52
N ASP A 220 13.06 -13.09 1.34
CA ASP A 220 11.81 -12.60 1.96
C ASP A 220 10.65 -12.38 0.95
N TYR A 221 10.96 -12.19 -0.34
CA TYR A 221 10.01 -11.90 -1.41
C TYR A 221 9.95 -12.99 -2.50
N ALA A 222 10.84 -13.98 -2.43
CA ALA A 222 10.84 -15.16 -3.30
C ALA A 222 10.27 -16.41 -2.58
N GLU A 223 10.34 -16.43 -1.25
CA GLU A 223 9.99 -17.57 -0.40
C GLU A 223 8.58 -18.13 -0.68
N MET A 224 7.57 -17.27 -0.84
CA MET A 224 6.20 -17.71 -1.16
C MET A 224 6.13 -18.47 -2.50
N TYR A 225 6.93 -18.04 -3.49
CA TYR A 225 6.97 -18.64 -4.82
C TYR A 225 7.79 -19.92 -4.83
N ILE A 226 8.82 -20.02 -3.98
CA ILE A 226 9.61 -21.26 -3.79
C ILE A 226 8.69 -22.33 -3.24
N TYR A 227 7.93 -21.99 -2.19
CA TYR A 227 6.98 -22.93 -1.62
C TYR A 227 5.89 -23.32 -2.62
N TRP A 228 5.31 -22.36 -3.33
CA TRP A 228 4.34 -22.64 -4.39
C TRP A 228 4.88 -23.64 -5.42
N HIS A 229 6.13 -23.44 -5.89
CA HIS A 229 6.76 -24.31 -6.88
C HIS A 229 7.04 -25.73 -6.37
N ILE A 230 7.35 -25.90 -5.08
CA ILE A 230 7.59 -27.22 -4.48
C ILE A 230 6.27 -28.02 -4.34
N GLN A 231 5.13 -27.33 -4.25
CA GLN A 231 3.81 -27.97 -4.05
C GLN A 231 3.10 -28.33 -5.36
N THR A 232 3.58 -27.84 -6.52
CA THR A 232 3.14 -28.23 -7.87
C THR A 232 3.93 -29.40 -8.41
#